data_AF-A0A919DDC1-F1
#
_entry.id   AF-A0A919DDC1-F1
#
_cell.length_a   1.000
_cell.length_b   1.000
_cell.length_c   1.000
_cell.angle_alpha   90.00
_cell.angle_beta   90.00
_cell.angle_gamma   90.00
#
_symmetry.space_group_name_H-M   'P 1'
#
loop_
_entity.id
_entity.type
_entity.pdbx_description
1 polymer ?
#
loop_
_entity_poly.entity_id
_entity_poly.type
_entity_poly.pdbx_seq_one_letter_code
_entity_poly.pdbx_strand_id
1 'polypeptide(L)' 'MPRSALSPPPAPASAADDDRRCVDCGLPCTEQVTSFPRIGGGTRAVYACSVHAAQRRKAM' A
#
# COMPACT_ATOMS: atom_id res chain seq x y z
N MET A 1 -1.77 -5.82 46.95
CA MET A 1 -1.26 -4.73 46.08
C MET A 1 -1.69 -5.06 44.64
N PRO A 2 -2.67 -4.36 44.04
CA PRO A 2 -3.09 -4.68 42.68
C PRO A 2 -2.01 -4.22 41.70
N ARG A 3 -1.59 -5.15 40.83
CA ARG A 3 -0.58 -4.91 39.80
C ARG A 3 -1.20 -4.03 38.72
N SER A 4 -0.68 -2.82 38.56
CA SER A 4 -1.02 -1.91 37.47
C SER A 4 -0.92 -2.66 36.14
N ALA A 5 -2.06 -2.90 35.49
CA ALA A 5 -2.10 -3.39 34.12
C ALA A 5 -1.62 -2.25 33.22
N LEU A 6 -0.32 -2.24 32.94
CA LEU A 6 0.30 -1.37 31.96
C LEU A 6 -0.30 -1.74 30.59
N SER A 7 -1.09 -0.83 30.01
CA SER A 7 -1.62 -1.00 28.66
C SER A 7 -0.47 -1.31 27.69
N PRO A 8 -0.61 -2.30 26.79
CA PRO A 8 0.43 -2.55 25.80
C PRO A 8 0.62 -1.28 24.95
N PRO A 9 1.86 -0.95 24.53
CA PRO A 9 2.08 0.16 23.62
C PRO A 9 1.27 -0.08 22.34
N PRO A 10 0.73 0.97 21.69
CA PRO A 10 0.05 0.82 20.41
C PRO A 10 1.02 0.12 19.46
N ALA A 11 0.57 -0.97 18.83
CA ALA A 11 1.35 -1.69 17.84
C ALA A 11 1.92 -0.68 16.83
N PRO A 12 3.19 -0.84 16.39
CA PRO A 12 3.73 0.03 15.36
C PRO A 12 2.76 -0.03 14.18
N ALA A 13 2.18 1.11 13.81
CA ALA A 13 1.34 1.24 12.64
C ALA A 13 2.09 0.57 11.50
N SER A 14 1.57 -0.58 11.03
CA SER A 14 2.19 -1.41 10.02
C SER A 14 2.70 -0.50 8.92
N ALA A 15 4.02 -0.39 8.84
CA ALA A 15 4.69 0.53 7.94
C ALA A 15 4.18 0.23 6.53
N ALA A 16 3.43 1.17 5.97
CA ALA A 16 3.02 1.19 4.58
C ALA A 16 2.54 -0.19 4.08
N ASP A 17 1.33 -0.58 4.47
CA ASP A 17 0.55 -1.49 3.62
C ASP A 17 0.24 -0.71 2.33
N ASP A 18 1.22 -0.70 1.42
CA ASP A 18 1.04 -0.17 0.08
C ASP A 18 0.05 -1.13 -0.57
N ASP A 19 -1.23 -0.74 -0.54
CA ASP A 19 -2.39 -1.53 -0.94
C ASP A 19 -2.07 -2.32 -2.21
N ARG A 20 -1.68 -3.60 -2.03
CA ARG A 20 -1.24 -4.50 -3.11
C ARG A 20 -2.45 -5.03 -3.87
N ARG A 21 -3.29 -4.10 -4.30
CA ARG A 21 -4.51 -4.33 -5.04
C ARG A 21 -4.49 -3.47 -6.28
N CYS A 22 -5.15 -3.98 -7.31
CA CYS A 22 -5.22 -3.30 -8.57
C CYS A 22 -6.06 -2.05 -8.39
N VAL A 23 -5.50 -0.88 -8.67
CA VAL A 23 -6.22 0.39 -8.55
C VAL A 23 -7.50 0.42 -9.42
N ASP A 24 -7.51 -0.31 -10.52
CA ASP A 24 -8.62 -0.33 -11.47
C ASP A 24 -9.73 -1.36 -11.13
N CYS A 25 -9.42 -2.48 -10.46
CA CYS A 25 -10.41 -3.55 -10.19
C CYS A 25 -10.39 -4.15 -8.78
N GLY A 26 -9.49 -3.71 -7.91
CA GLY A 26 -9.39 -4.15 -6.52
C GLY A 26 -8.84 -5.57 -6.31
N LEU A 27 -8.59 -6.33 -7.38
CA LEU A 27 -8.00 -7.67 -7.27
C LEU A 27 -6.58 -7.59 -6.68
N PRO A 28 -6.18 -8.56 -5.83
CA PRO A 28 -4.83 -8.59 -5.27
C PRO A 28 -3.80 -8.74 -6.40
N CYS A 29 -2.76 -7.92 -6.38
CA CYS A 29 -1.71 -7.92 -7.39
C CYS A 29 -0.40 -7.33 -6.85
N THR A 30 0.71 -7.60 -7.54
CA THR A 30 2.05 -7.15 -7.13
C THR A 30 2.75 -6.31 -8.20
N GLU A 31 2.11 -6.03 -9.34
CA GLU A 31 2.72 -5.30 -10.45
C GLU A 31 2.53 -3.78 -10.25
N GLN A 32 3.62 -3.10 -9.90
CA GLN A 32 3.63 -1.65 -9.72
C GLN A 32 3.59 -0.96 -11.09
N VAL A 33 2.59 -0.09 -11.31
CA VAL A 33 2.43 0.65 -12.57
C VAL A 33 2.89 2.11 -12.46
N THR A 34 2.89 2.68 -11.26
CA THR A 34 3.41 4.04 -11.02
C THR A 34 3.76 4.26 -9.56
N SER A 35 4.36 5.40 -9.25
CA SER A 35 4.54 5.89 -7.88
C SER A 35 4.33 7.39 -7.80
N PHE A 36 3.70 7.84 -6.72
CA PHE A 36 3.44 9.25 -6.45
C PHE A 36 4.17 9.70 -5.18
N PRO A 37 4.79 10.89 -5.16
CA PRO A 37 5.37 11.42 -3.94
C PRO A 37 4.27 11.71 -2.91
N ARG A 38 4.49 11.34 -1.64
CA ARG A 38 3.60 11.71 -0.53
C ARG A 38 4.02 13.06 0.05
N ILE A 39 3.06 13.92 0.35
CA ILE A 39 3.30 15.16 1.11
C ILE A 39 3.67 14.75 2.54
N GLY A 40 4.95 14.93 2.91
CA GLY A 40 5.52 14.41 4.16
C GLY A 40 6.73 13.48 3.96
N GLY A 41 7.10 13.17 2.73
CA GLY A 41 8.25 12.34 2.39
C GLY A 41 7.86 10.90 2.03
N GLY A 42 8.66 10.31 1.16
CA GLY A 42 8.42 8.97 0.62
C GLY A 42 7.52 8.94 -0.63
N THR A 43 7.36 7.74 -1.18
CA THR A 43 6.56 7.48 -2.38
C THR A 43 5.44 6.50 -2.05
N ARG A 44 4.26 6.73 -2.60
CA ARG A 44 3.16 5.76 -2.65
C ARG A 44 3.28 4.99 -3.96
N ALA A 45 3.44 3.68 -3.91
CA ALA A 45 3.33 2.86 -5.10
C ALA A 45 1.84 2.69 -5.48
N VAL A 46 1.59 2.46 -6.76
CA VAL A 46 0.27 2.13 -7.27
C VAL A 46 0.41 0.85 -8.05
N TYR A 47 -0.40 -0.14 -7.68
CA TYR A 47 -0.40 -1.46 -8.30
C TYR A 47 -1.57 -1.63 -9.26
N ALA A 48 -1.37 -2.47 -10.27
CA ALA A 48 -2.42 -2.95 -11.15
C ALA A 48 -2.25 -4.46 -11.40
N CYS A 49 -3.33 -5.15 -11.76
CA CYS A 49 -3.20 -6.53 -12.25
C CYS A 49 -2.52 -6.52 -13.62
N SER A 50 -1.95 -7.66 -14.03
CA SER A 50 -1.19 -7.78 -15.29
C SER A 50 -1.99 -7.32 -16.52
N VAL A 51 -3.31 -7.51 -16.53
CA VAL A 51 -4.21 -7.05 -17.61
C VAL A 51 -4.23 -5.52 -17.70
N HIS A 52 -4.55 -4.83 -16.60
CA HIS A 52 -4.61 -3.36 -16.57
C HIS A 52 -3.21 -2.73 -16.66
N ALA A 53 -2.19 -3.38 -16.10
CA ALA A 53 -0.81 -2.96 -16.24
C ALA A 53 -0.34 -3.05 -17.70
N ALA A 54 -0.67 -4.14 -18.42
CA ALA A 54 -0.41 -4.24 -19.86
C ALA A 54 -1.19 -3.19 -20.67
N GLN A 55 -2.43 -2.88 -20.29
CA GLN A 55 -3.21 -1.84 -20.95
C GLN A 55 -2.58 -0.45 -20.78
N ARG A 56 -2.15 -0.11 -19.55
CA ARG A 56 -1.44 1.14 -19.24
C ARG A 56 -0.11 1.25 -19.99
N ARG A 57 0.62 0.14 -20.15
CA ARG A 57 1.86 0.09 -20.93
C ARG A 57 1.70 0.38 -22.42
N LYS A 58 0.53 0.11 -22.99
CA LYS A 58 0.24 0.42 -24.40
C LYS A 58 -0.20 1.87 -24.62
N ALA A 59 -0.61 2.56 -23.56
CA ALA A 59 -1.13 3.92 -23.61
C ALA A 59 -0.03 5.00 -23.41
N MET A 60 1.21 4.57 -23.17
CA MET A 60 2.40 5.42 -23.12
C MET A 60 3.24 5.21 -24.37
#